data_AF-A0A2M6XTR8-F1
#
_entry.id   AF-A0A2M6XTR8-F1
#
_cell.length_a   1.000
_cell.length_b   1.000
_cell.length_c   1.000
_cell.angle_alpha   90.00
_cell.angle_beta   90.00
_cell.angle_gamma   90.00
#
_symmetry.space_group_name_H-M   'P 1'
#
loop_
_entity.id
_entity.type
_entity.pdbx_description
1 polymer ?
#
loop_
_entity_poly.entity_id
_entity_poly.type
_entity_poly.pdbx_seq_one_letter_code
_entity_poly.pdbx_strand_id
1 'polypeptide(L)'
;MLNSKRSKIFEFIIFNCCDTFIFLIKFFIMLMHDTKLKNLPVYTGSGKEIGYIENIVIETESQSILNYIIKPATFLRGLTKGSLIINRGQIIDITAKKIIVQDNFPNTASFARVNKILDKEKLIALTKEH
;
A
#
# COMPACT_ATOMS: atom_id res chain seq x y z
N MET A 1 54.72 9.83 14.38
CA MET A 1 53.90 8.79 13.69
C MET A 1 52.52 8.53 14.32
N LEU A 2 52.12 9.20 15.41
CA LEU A 2 50.83 9.00 16.10
C LEU A 2 49.66 9.88 15.57
N ASN A 3 49.95 10.98 14.87
CA ASN A 3 48.93 11.91 14.37
C ASN A 3 48.13 11.39 13.15
N SER A 4 48.67 10.43 12.38
CA SER A 4 47.99 9.91 11.18
C SER A 4 46.88 8.91 11.52
N LYS A 5 47.02 8.12 12.59
CA LYS A 5 46.00 7.12 12.98
C LYS A 5 44.75 7.73 13.61
N ARG A 6 44.88 8.86 14.34
CA ARG A 6 43.73 9.56 14.93
C ARG A 6 42.81 10.20 13.89
N SER A 7 43.38 10.73 12.80
CA SER A 7 42.62 11.32 11.69
C SER A 7 41.73 10.29 10.97
N LYS A 8 42.24 9.08 10.71
CA LYS A 8 41.46 8.01 10.04
C LYS A 8 40.32 7.46 10.90
N ILE A 9 40.49 7.41 12.23
CA ILE A 9 39.44 6.99 13.15
C ILE A 9 38.34 8.07 13.24
N PHE A 10 38.73 9.34 13.24
CA PHE A 10 37.79 10.46 13.24
C PHE A 10 36.96 10.52 11.95
N GLU A 11 37.59 10.31 10.79
CA GLU A 11 36.87 10.17 9.51
C GLU A 11 35.93 8.97 9.53
N PHE A 12 36.35 7.80 10.05
CA PHE A 12 35.51 6.61 10.10
C PHE A 12 34.28 6.77 11.01
N ILE A 13 34.44 7.43 12.15
CA ILE A 13 33.34 7.73 13.08
C ILE A 13 32.41 8.78 12.47
N ILE A 14 32.93 9.84 11.85
CA ILE A 14 32.10 10.85 11.18
C ILE A 14 31.33 10.23 10.01
N PHE A 15 31.95 9.37 9.20
CA PHE A 15 31.30 8.72 8.06
C PHE A 15 30.14 7.82 8.50
N ASN A 16 30.38 6.91 9.47
CA ASN A 16 29.34 6.03 9.99
C ASN A 16 28.23 6.79 10.75
N CYS A 17 28.58 7.85 11.46
CA CYS A 17 27.62 8.69 12.17
C CYS A 17 26.78 9.52 11.20
N CYS A 18 27.38 9.99 10.09
CA CYS A 18 26.66 10.75 9.06
C CYS A 18 25.65 9.85 8.33
N ASP A 19 26.01 8.62 7.97
CA ASP A 19 25.09 7.67 7.32
C ASP A 19 23.92 7.28 8.24
N THR A 20 24.17 6.99 9.51
CA THR A 20 23.10 6.69 10.47
C THR A 20 22.23 7.91 10.80
N PHE A 21 22.80 9.11 10.82
CA PHE A 21 22.05 10.35 11.04
C PHE A 21 21.19 10.73 9.82
N ILE A 22 21.71 10.55 8.60
CA ILE A 22 20.96 10.71 7.35
C ILE A 22 19.81 9.70 7.27
N PHE A 23 20.05 8.46 7.69
CA PHE A 23 19.01 7.43 7.76
C PHE A 23 17.90 7.80 8.74
N LEU A 24 18.25 8.32 9.92
CA LEU A 24 17.28 8.82 10.91
C LEU A 24 16.47 10.00 10.38
N ILE A 25 17.10 10.96 9.66
CA ILE A 25 16.39 12.10 9.06
C ILE A 25 15.44 11.63 7.96
N LYS A 26 15.88 10.75 7.06
CA LYS A 26 15.01 10.19 5.99
C LYS A 26 13.82 9.43 6.58
N PHE A 27 14.07 8.61 7.60
CA PHE A 27 13.02 7.86 8.29
C PHE A 27 12.04 8.79 9.00
N PHE A 28 12.53 9.85 9.65
CA PHE A 28 11.69 10.85 10.32
C PHE A 28 10.86 11.68 9.32
N ILE A 29 11.44 12.10 8.18
CA ILE A 29 10.70 12.79 7.11
C ILE A 29 9.58 11.89 6.56
N MET A 30 9.84 10.60 6.40
CA MET A 30 8.84 9.63 5.97
C MET A 30 7.71 9.45 6.99
N LEU A 31 8.03 9.38 8.28
CA LEU A 31 7.03 9.33 9.36
C LEU A 31 6.20 10.61 9.49
N MET A 32 6.82 11.78 9.30
CA MET A 32 6.10 13.07 9.31
C MET A 32 5.08 13.17 8.17
N HIS A 33 5.32 12.49 7.05
CA HIS A 33 4.39 12.45 5.92
C HIS A 33 3.25 11.44 6.11
N ASP A 34 3.43 10.37 6.90
CA ASP A 34 2.38 9.40 7.22
C ASP A 34 1.14 10.05 7.88
N THR A 35 1.37 11.02 8.77
CA THR A 35 0.27 11.78 9.40
C THR A 35 -0.60 12.53 8.41
N LYS A 36 -0.02 12.96 7.27
CA LYS A 36 -0.74 13.63 6.19
C LYS A 36 -1.41 12.67 5.23
N LEU A 37 -0.94 11.41 5.18
CA LEU A 37 -1.47 10.37 4.31
C LEU A 37 -2.73 9.70 4.87
N LYS A 38 -2.87 9.66 6.20
CA LYS A 38 -4.07 9.13 6.87
C LYS A 38 -5.32 9.96 6.53
N ASN A 39 -6.45 9.27 6.40
CA ASN A 39 -7.76 9.84 6.04
C ASN A 39 -7.83 10.53 4.66
N LEU A 40 -6.81 10.41 3.81
CA LEU A 40 -6.93 10.88 2.43
C LEU A 40 -7.93 10.02 1.66
N PRO A 41 -8.88 10.65 0.94
CA PRO A 41 -9.79 9.93 0.08
C PRO A 41 -9.04 9.33 -1.11
N VAL A 42 -9.42 8.11 -1.46
CA VAL A 42 -8.85 7.34 -2.55
C VAL A 42 -9.89 7.15 -3.63
N TYR A 43 -9.52 7.54 -4.85
CA TYR A 43 -10.36 7.45 -6.03
C TYR A 43 -9.71 6.54 -7.06
N THR A 44 -10.54 5.87 -7.86
CA THR A 44 -10.05 5.20 -9.05
C THR A 44 -9.75 6.21 -10.17
N GLY A 45 -9.01 5.79 -11.20
CA GLY A 45 -8.74 6.61 -12.40
C GLY A 45 -10.02 7.10 -13.08
N SER A 46 -11.08 6.30 -13.03
CA SER A 46 -12.43 6.64 -13.51
C SER A 46 -13.20 7.61 -12.60
N GLY A 47 -12.60 8.08 -11.50
CA GLY A 47 -13.20 9.07 -10.58
C GLY A 47 -14.13 8.48 -9.52
N LYS A 48 -14.19 7.16 -9.37
CA LYS A 48 -15.04 6.52 -8.34
C LYS A 48 -14.35 6.53 -6.99
N GLU A 49 -15.04 6.97 -5.95
CA GLU A 49 -14.53 6.90 -4.58
C GLU A 49 -14.51 5.46 -4.07
N ILE A 50 -13.36 5.05 -3.53
CA ILE A 50 -13.13 3.72 -2.96
C ILE A 50 -13.26 3.78 -1.44
N GLY A 51 -12.76 4.86 -0.84
CA GLY A 51 -12.69 5.01 0.60
C GLY A 51 -11.57 5.95 0.99
N TYR A 52 -11.00 5.72 2.17
CA TYR A 52 -9.94 6.56 2.74
C TYR A 52 -8.81 5.71 3.32
N ILE A 53 -7.59 6.25 3.33
CA ILE A 53 -6.45 5.56 3.94
C ILE A 53 -6.70 5.41 5.44
N GLU A 54 -6.68 4.16 5.88
CA GLU A 54 -6.68 3.75 7.28
C GLU A 54 -5.25 3.56 7.78
N ASN A 55 -4.40 2.89 6.99
CA ASN A 55 -3.03 2.59 7.38
C ASN A 55 -2.10 2.38 6.18
N ILE A 56 -0.79 2.36 6.41
CA ILE A 56 0.24 2.11 5.41
C ILE A 56 1.17 1.02 5.92
N VAL A 57 1.50 0.06 5.06
CA VAL A 57 2.46 -1.01 5.35
C VAL A 57 3.81 -0.62 4.75
N ILE A 58 4.82 -0.49 5.59
CA ILE A 58 6.18 -0.09 5.22
C ILE A 58 7.11 -1.29 5.42
N GLU A 59 7.94 -1.58 4.42
CA GLU A 59 9.04 -2.53 4.55
C GLU A 59 10.23 -1.85 5.23
N THR A 60 10.68 -2.41 6.35
CA THR A 60 11.71 -1.80 7.20
C THR A 60 13.10 -1.87 6.58
N GLU A 61 13.40 -2.94 5.85
CA GLU A 61 14.71 -3.17 5.21
C GLU A 61 14.95 -2.19 4.05
N SER A 62 13.95 -2.02 3.18
CA SER A 62 14.03 -1.15 2.00
C SER A 62 13.53 0.27 2.27
N GLN A 63 12.99 0.53 3.46
CA GLN A 63 12.29 1.75 3.82
C GLN A 63 11.25 2.18 2.79
N SER A 64 10.54 1.23 2.19
CA SER A 64 9.60 1.49 1.10
C SER A 64 8.17 1.14 1.47
N ILE A 65 7.21 1.91 0.95
CA ILE A 65 5.79 1.58 1.11
C ILE A 65 5.45 0.39 0.24
N LEU A 66 4.96 -0.69 0.86
CA LEU A 66 4.47 -1.87 0.17
C LEU A 66 2.99 -1.70 -0.20
N ASN A 67 2.16 -1.41 0.79
CA ASN A 67 0.71 -1.42 0.63
C ASN A 67 0.03 -0.28 1.40
N TYR A 68 -1.12 0.14 0.89
CA TYR A 68 -2.03 1.08 1.51
C TYR A 68 -3.29 0.32 1.93
N ILE A 69 -3.64 0.42 3.21
CA ILE A 69 -4.84 -0.14 3.78
C ILE A 69 -5.92 0.93 3.74
N ILE A 70 -6.98 0.66 3.01
CA ILE A 70 -8.07 1.59 2.74
C ILE A 70 -9.32 1.06 3.41
N LYS A 71 -9.95 1.92 4.21
CA LYS A 71 -11.27 1.65 4.74
C LYS A 71 -12.32 2.02 3.69
N PRO A 72 -13.14 1.06 3.23
CA PRO A 72 -14.08 1.31 2.15
C PRO A 72 -15.12 2.35 2.53
N ALA A 73 -15.47 3.19 1.56
CA ALA A 73 -16.59 4.13 1.66
C ALA A 73 -17.90 3.38 1.91
N THR A 74 -18.85 4.03 2.58
CA THR A 74 -20.12 3.41 3.03
C THR A 74 -20.88 2.71 1.90
N PHE A 75 -20.82 3.23 0.68
CA PHE A 75 -21.44 2.62 -0.50
C PHE A 75 -20.82 1.27 -0.91
N LEU A 76 -19.53 1.05 -0.63
CA LEU A 76 -18.81 -0.17 -0.96
C LEU A 76 -18.78 -1.19 0.18
N ARG A 77 -19.14 -0.81 1.42
CA ARG A 77 -19.19 -1.72 2.57
C ARG A 77 -20.14 -2.91 2.38
N GLY A 78 -21.17 -2.76 1.54
CA GLY A 78 -22.07 -3.87 1.20
C GLY A 78 -21.46 -4.92 0.27
N LEU A 79 -20.39 -4.58 -0.46
CA LEU A 79 -19.75 -5.46 -1.45
C LEU A 79 -18.48 -6.11 -0.90
N THR A 80 -17.83 -5.50 0.09
CA THR A 80 -16.57 -5.98 0.65
C THR A 80 -16.63 -5.94 2.18
N LYS A 81 -16.45 -7.09 2.83
CA LYS A 81 -16.29 -7.19 4.28
C LYS A 81 -14.81 -6.99 4.63
N GLY A 82 -14.45 -5.83 5.15
CA GLY A 82 -13.09 -5.53 5.63
C GLY A 82 -12.40 -4.37 4.90
N SER A 83 -11.13 -4.14 5.23
CA SER A 83 -10.30 -3.11 4.60
C SER A 83 -9.76 -3.60 3.25
N LEU A 84 -9.61 -2.67 2.30
CA LEU A 84 -9.05 -2.91 0.98
C LEU A 84 -7.53 -2.72 1.04
N ILE A 85 -6.78 -3.61 0.40
CA ILE A 85 -5.32 -3.53 0.34
C ILE A 85 -4.95 -3.12 -1.09
N ILE A 86 -4.27 -1.99 -1.23
CA ILE A 86 -3.77 -1.49 -2.52
C ILE A 86 -2.25 -1.51 -2.50
N ASN A 87 -1.65 -2.18 -3.47
CA ASN A 87 -0.20 -2.19 -3.61
C ASN A 87 0.31 -0.84 -4.16
N ARG A 88 1.50 -0.40 -3.75
CA ARG A 88 2.13 0.83 -4.25
C ARG A 88 2.14 0.91 -5.79
N GLY A 89 2.34 -0.22 -6.49
CA GLY A 89 2.36 -0.25 -7.96
C GLY A 89 1.03 0.08 -8.64
N GLN A 90 -0.09 0.05 -7.91
CA GLN A 90 -1.41 0.39 -8.43
C GLN A 90 -1.75 1.88 -8.27
N ILE A 91 -0.92 2.66 -7.58
CA ILE A 91 -1.13 4.09 -7.41
C ILE A 91 -0.67 4.81 -8.68
N ILE A 92 -1.56 5.65 -9.23
CA ILE A 92 -1.28 6.51 -10.38
C ILE A 92 -0.71 7.86 -9.89
N ASP A 93 -1.33 8.44 -8.87
CA ASP A 93 -0.97 9.77 -8.38
C ASP A 93 -1.27 9.94 -6.89
N ILE A 94 -0.47 10.76 -6.21
CA ILE A 94 -0.62 11.10 -4.79
C ILE A 94 -0.53 12.63 -4.67
N THR A 95 -1.63 13.23 -4.22
CA THR A 95 -1.68 14.65 -3.90
C THR A 95 -2.01 14.86 -2.43
N ALA A 96 -1.80 16.08 -1.92
CA ALA A 96 -2.19 16.43 -0.55
C ALA A 96 -3.71 16.38 -0.28
N LYS A 97 -4.54 16.20 -1.32
CA LYS A 97 -6.02 16.18 -1.20
C LYS A 97 -6.65 14.83 -1.51
N LYS A 98 -6.00 14.00 -2.34
CA LYS A 98 -6.51 12.69 -2.75
C LYS A 98 -5.41 11.79 -3.31
N ILE A 99 -5.71 10.50 -3.36
CA ILE A 99 -4.90 9.49 -4.05
C ILE A 99 -5.72 8.91 -5.20
N ILE A 100 -5.05 8.71 -6.34
CA ILE A 100 -5.64 8.12 -7.54
C ILE A 100 -5.00 6.75 -7.77
N VAL A 101 -5.82 5.72 -7.93
CA VAL A 101 -5.39 4.35 -8.17
C VAL A 101 -5.92 3.82 -9.49
N GLN A 102 -5.24 2.84 -10.06
CA GLN A 102 -5.67 2.17 -11.29
C GLN A 102 -7.05 1.54 -11.13
N ASP A 103 -7.84 1.59 -12.20
CA ASP A 103 -9.17 0.99 -12.31
C ASP A 103 -9.14 -0.55 -12.41
N ASN A 104 -8.09 -1.21 -11.90
CA ASN A 104 -7.96 -2.66 -11.98
C ASN A 104 -8.81 -3.39 -10.91
N PHE A 105 -9.88 -2.77 -10.44
CA PHE A 105 -10.87 -3.46 -9.62
C PHE A 105 -11.70 -4.32 -10.55
N PRO A 106 -11.77 -5.65 -10.33
CA PRO A 106 -12.61 -6.52 -11.13
C PRO A 106 -14.04 -5.98 -11.13
N ASN A 107 -14.44 -5.53 -12.32
CA ASN A 107 -15.79 -5.08 -12.64
C ASN A 107 -16.82 -6.08 -12.11
N THR A 108 -17.83 -5.62 -11.38
CA THR A 108 -18.86 -6.45 -10.74
C THR A 108 -19.54 -7.46 -11.69
N ALA A 109 -19.52 -7.18 -13.00
CA ALA A 109 -19.99 -8.07 -14.05
C ALA A 109 -19.18 -9.37 -14.21
N SER A 110 -17.87 -9.36 -13.93
CA SER A 110 -17.03 -10.56 -14.09
C SER A 110 -17.24 -11.55 -12.94
N PHE A 111 -17.38 -11.09 -11.70
CA PHE A 111 -17.70 -11.97 -10.56
C PHE A 111 -19.07 -12.64 -10.65
N ALA A 112 -20.08 -11.92 -11.17
CA ALA A 112 -21.42 -12.48 -11.34
C ALA A 112 -21.44 -13.65 -12.35
N ARG A 113 -20.52 -13.65 -13.33
CA ARG A 113 -20.35 -14.75 -14.28
C ARG A 113 -19.63 -15.94 -13.65
N VAL A 114 -18.60 -15.69 -12.83
CA VAL A 114 -17.85 -16.75 -12.15
C VAL A 114 -18.75 -17.54 -11.18
N ASN A 115 -19.59 -16.87 -10.40
CA ASN A 115 -20.51 -17.56 -9.48
C ASN A 115 -21.52 -18.44 -10.23
N LYS A 116 -22.07 -17.97 -11.36
CA LYS A 116 -22.98 -18.77 -12.20
C LYS A 116 -22.32 -20.01 -12.82
N ILE A 117 -21.01 -19.95 -13.09
CA ILE A 117 -20.25 -21.10 -13.61
C ILE A 117 -20.00 -22.10 -12.47
N LEU A 118 -19.61 -21.61 -11.29
CA LEU A 118 -19.37 -22.44 -10.11
C LEU A 118 -20.64 -23.19 -9.65
N ASP A 119 -21.80 -22.54 -9.74
CA ASP A 119 -23.08 -23.15 -9.43
C ASP A 119 -23.48 -24.23 -10.45
N LYS A 120 -23.15 -24.05 -11.73
CA LYS A 120 -23.38 -25.06 -12.78
C LYS A 120 -22.48 -26.28 -12.60
N GLU A 121 -21.22 -26.09 -12.26
CA GLU A 121 -20.28 -27.21 -12.05
C GLU A 121 -20.67 -28.08 -10.85
N LYS A 122 -21.17 -27.47 -9.77
CA LYS A 122 -21.72 -28.21 -8.62
C LYS A 122 -22.94 -29.04 -9.02
N LEU A 123 -23.86 -28.49 -9.81
CA LEU A 123 -25.03 -29.23 -10.30
C LEU A 123 -24.65 -30.41 -11.21
N ILE A 124 -23.60 -30.26 -12.01
CA ILE A 124 -23.06 -31.32 -12.88
C ILE A 124 -22.34 -32.40 -12.06
N ALA A 125 -21.67 -32.03 -10.97
CA ALA A 125 -21.04 -32.99 -10.06
C ALA A 125 -22.08 -33.85 -9.33
N LEU A 126 -23.18 -33.26 -8.85
CA LEU A 126 -24.27 -34.02 -8.21
C LEU A 126 -25.05 -34.93 -9.16
N THR A 127 -25.06 -34.66 -10.47
CA THR A 127 -25.76 -35.49 -11.47
C THR A 127 -24.90 -36.62 -12.04
N LYS A 128 -23.63 -36.70 -11.67
CA LYS A 128 -22.71 -37.78 -12.10
C LYS A 128 -22.52 -38.89 -11.06
N GLU A 129 -23.11 -38.74 -9.86
CA GLU A 129 -23.03 -39.72 -8.76
C GLU A 129 -24.24 -40.67 -8.69
N HIS A 130 -25.15 -40.64 -9.68
CA HIS A 130 -26.27 -41.56 -9.81
C HIS A 130 -26.29 -42.25 -11.18
#